data_AF-A0A962ZZW9-F1
#
_entry.id   AF-A0A962ZZW9-F1
#
_cell.length_a   1.000
_cell.length_b   1.000
_cell.length_c   1.000
_cell.angle_alpha   90.00
_cell.angle_beta   90.00
_cell.angle_gamma   90.00
#
_symmetry.space_group_name_H-M   'P 1'
#
loop_
_entity.id
_entity.type
_entity.pdbx_description
1 polymer ?
#
loop_
_entity_poly.entity_id
_entity_poly.type
_entity_poly.pdbx_seq_one_letter_code
_entity_poly.pdbx_strand_id
1 'polypeptide(L)'
;MNVLQPDSVTIHRLRIRGSAQTGAAGLARIGGVLQRELVSARWPEAPGESWVFIRQVQAQGPLHRLGEALLSATRSALAHGDGDILMRFDSLAELLAALLEDLISGRAEGRWYWRRWSQLFQLPPSQCIRHLLLEHLDLLPSICAALSRRQMLTLIWQAFEKTDARFLLGAIAQRNGFSIAASETAPAAVPASESEPPALPLSPGTPLWRQWSEPLRRLPAEDARFKLALALIGQQRFPQLLRFEPATLFARLTRQFHPGAVAEQRARPHPPSPTAGEGALPMPSTRPDPALPDATVSGANAVPRAIDQRRTAAAEMLRSTAGDLPEQLHVATAANAADFGAAVTGEVAQHAAGNASASPPPSAVRNTATQPHSGQLPNASPPAAGEVVTDSQTALREFADDTDFAQFRTAQGGLLYLLNFLNRPQVQVLMEANWRQLPGGWGWLYRLGQTLQLDENDPIVRFLALSMGLAQHELAQLAPLPARERLLELAADWYGADDLWQPELLRLDASVHATPSHLDLYASLADVRLPLRLAGLDLNPGWLPWLGRVVRFHYD
;
A
#
# COMPACT_ATOMS: atom_id res chain seq x y z
N MET A 1 0.40 -16.23 -7.42
CA MET A 1 0.91 -17.09 -6.32
C MET A 1 -0.12 -17.15 -5.19
N ASN A 2 0.09 -17.90 -4.09
CA ASN A 2 -0.64 -17.57 -2.85
C ASN A 2 -0.14 -16.20 -2.38
N VAL A 3 -1.00 -15.20 -2.50
CA VAL A 3 -0.78 -13.81 -2.04
C VAL A 3 -0.31 -13.85 -0.59
N LEU A 4 0.72 -13.06 -0.27
CA LEU A 4 1.13 -12.84 1.11
C LEU A 4 0.01 -12.05 1.82
N GLN A 5 -0.79 -12.73 2.65
CA GLN A 5 -1.75 -12.05 3.51
C GLN A 5 -1.07 -11.68 4.84
N PRO A 6 -1.31 -10.48 5.39
CA PRO A 6 -0.91 -10.16 6.75
C PRO A 6 -1.52 -11.17 7.74
N ASP A 7 -0.92 -11.26 8.92
CA ASP A 7 -1.41 -12.06 10.06
C ASP A 7 -1.56 -13.57 9.78
N SER A 8 -0.93 -14.06 8.70
CA SER A 8 -1.00 -15.47 8.28
C SER A 8 0.27 -16.25 8.63
N VAL A 9 0.11 -17.33 9.41
CA VAL A 9 1.21 -18.26 9.73
C VAL A 9 1.21 -19.44 8.77
N THR A 10 2.30 -19.62 8.03
CA THR A 10 2.46 -20.71 7.05
C THR A 10 3.55 -21.69 7.47
N ILE A 11 3.17 -22.93 7.83
CA ILE A 11 4.13 -24.00 8.12
C ILE A 11 4.45 -24.76 6.82
N HIS A 12 5.60 -24.47 6.21
CA HIS A 12 5.98 -25.06 4.92
C HIS A 12 6.26 -26.57 4.96
N ARG A 13 6.72 -27.12 6.09
CA ARG A 13 7.03 -28.55 6.24
C ARG A 13 7.05 -28.97 7.69
N LEU A 14 6.17 -29.89 8.06
CA LEU A 14 6.21 -30.60 9.33
C LEU A 14 6.97 -31.93 9.16
N ARG A 15 7.93 -32.22 10.05
CA ARG A 15 8.66 -33.50 10.12
C ARG A 15 8.50 -34.08 11.51
N ILE A 16 8.00 -35.30 11.60
CA ILE A 16 7.76 -36.00 12.86
C ILE A 16 8.69 -37.20 12.93
N ARG A 17 9.35 -37.37 14.07
CA ARG A 17 10.17 -38.54 14.40
C ARG A 17 9.65 -39.13 15.69
N GLY A 18 9.43 -40.44 15.73
CA GLY A 18 8.96 -41.16 16.91
C GLY A 18 9.96 -42.21 17.38
N SER A 19 9.63 -42.89 18.47
CA SER A 19 10.39 -44.05 18.95
C SER A 19 10.34 -45.20 17.93
N ALA A 20 11.30 -46.13 17.99
CA ALA A 20 11.33 -47.31 17.12
C ALA A 20 10.08 -48.22 17.24
N GLN A 21 9.32 -48.12 18.33
CA GLN A 21 8.04 -48.83 18.52
C GLN A 21 6.87 -48.16 17.78
N THR A 22 7.03 -46.91 17.34
CA THR A 22 5.99 -46.14 16.64
C THR A 22 6.09 -46.36 15.14
N GLY A 23 5.49 -47.45 14.64
CA GLY A 23 5.43 -47.75 13.21
C GLY A 23 4.77 -46.65 12.36
N ALA A 24 4.98 -46.68 11.04
CA ALA A 24 4.60 -45.61 10.11
C ALA A 24 3.12 -45.18 10.20
N ALA A 25 2.19 -46.14 10.36
CA ALA A 25 0.76 -45.85 10.55
C ALA A 25 0.46 -45.08 11.86
N GLY A 26 1.25 -45.30 12.91
CA GLY A 26 1.18 -44.54 14.16
C GLY A 26 1.68 -43.10 13.97
N LEU A 27 2.81 -42.92 13.28
CA LEU A 27 3.34 -41.60 12.92
C LEU A 27 2.36 -40.79 12.06
N ALA A 28 1.67 -41.43 11.11
CA ALA A 28 0.65 -40.77 10.29
C ALA A 28 -0.54 -40.27 11.11
N ARG A 29 -1.06 -41.07 12.07
CA ARG A 29 -2.13 -40.62 12.99
C ARG A 29 -1.66 -39.48 13.88
N ILE A 30 -0.45 -39.57 14.43
CA ILE A 30 0.18 -38.50 15.21
C ILE A 30 0.26 -37.21 14.40
N GLY A 31 0.67 -37.29 13.13
CA GLY A 31 0.69 -36.16 12.20
C GLY A 31 -0.68 -35.52 11.99
N GLY A 32 -1.74 -36.32 11.78
CA GLY A 32 -3.11 -35.79 11.61
C GLY A 32 -3.73 -35.19 12.87
N VAL A 33 -3.28 -35.59 14.07
CA VAL A 33 -3.64 -34.93 15.33
C VAL A 33 -2.89 -33.60 15.46
N LEU A 34 -1.56 -33.64 15.38
CA LEU A 34 -0.71 -32.46 15.53
C LEU A 34 -1.00 -31.39 14.46
N GLN A 35 -1.29 -31.79 13.22
CA GLN A 35 -1.68 -30.84 12.16
C GLN A 35 -2.96 -30.06 12.52
N ARG A 36 -3.97 -30.71 13.09
CA ARG A 36 -5.21 -30.03 13.51
C ARG A 36 -4.96 -29.09 14.68
N GLU A 37 -4.18 -29.53 15.67
CA GLU A 37 -3.76 -28.73 16.82
C GLU A 37 -2.97 -27.48 16.38
N LEU A 38 -1.99 -27.63 15.47
CA LEU A 38 -1.17 -26.53 14.97
C LEU A 38 -1.94 -25.55 14.06
N VAL A 39 -3.03 -25.99 13.42
CA VAL A 39 -3.92 -25.12 12.63
C VAL A 39 -4.84 -24.29 13.52
N SER A 40 -5.30 -24.82 14.66
CA SER A 40 -6.09 -24.08 15.65
C SER A 40 -5.23 -23.33 16.69
N ALA A 41 -3.91 -23.51 16.68
CA ALA A 41 -3.01 -22.92 17.65
C ALA A 41 -2.89 -21.39 17.49
N ARG A 42 -2.91 -20.67 18.62
CA ARG A 42 -2.50 -19.26 18.68
C ARG A 42 -0.98 -19.18 18.62
N TRP A 43 -0.46 -19.03 17.41
CA TRP A 43 0.95 -18.76 17.16
C TRP A 43 1.35 -17.40 17.73
N PRO A 44 2.59 -17.23 18.19
CA PRO A 44 3.07 -15.92 18.59
C PRO A 44 3.14 -15.00 17.36
N GLU A 45 2.47 -13.85 17.46
CA GLU A 45 2.48 -12.82 16.44
C GLU A 45 3.83 -12.08 16.42
N ALA A 46 4.18 -11.54 15.26
CA ALA A 46 5.30 -10.63 15.12
C ALA A 46 4.85 -9.21 15.55
N PRO A 47 5.73 -8.38 16.15
CA PRO A 47 5.34 -7.06 16.59
C PRO A 47 5.03 -6.14 15.40
N GLY A 48 3.87 -5.46 15.45
CA GLY A 48 3.43 -4.55 14.39
C GLY A 48 3.30 -5.22 13.02
N GLU A 49 3.61 -4.51 11.95
CA GLU A 49 3.54 -5.04 10.57
C GLU A 49 4.72 -5.97 10.17
N SER A 50 5.54 -6.43 11.13
CA SER A 50 6.81 -7.09 10.81
C SER A 50 6.63 -8.51 10.26
N TRP A 51 7.40 -8.82 9.22
CA TRP A 51 7.41 -10.11 8.54
C TRP A 51 8.58 -10.95 9.00
N VAL A 52 8.30 -12.15 9.50
CA VAL A 52 9.30 -13.03 10.10
C VAL A 52 9.33 -14.40 9.42
N PHE A 53 10.53 -14.84 9.06
CA PHE A 53 10.83 -16.20 8.63
C PHE A 53 11.61 -16.92 9.72
N ILE A 54 11.18 -18.13 10.06
CA ILE A 54 11.95 -19.05 10.93
C ILE A 54 12.34 -20.26 10.10
N ARG A 55 13.64 -20.54 10.00
CA ARG A 55 14.21 -21.60 9.16
C ARG A 55 13.79 -22.99 9.60
N GLN A 56 13.76 -23.20 10.91
CA GLN A 56 13.34 -24.43 11.57
C GLN A 56 13.00 -24.16 13.04
N VAL A 57 11.98 -24.83 13.55
CA VAL A 57 11.68 -24.96 14.98
C VAL A 57 11.70 -26.45 15.30
N GLN A 58 12.27 -26.81 16.45
CA GLN A 58 12.35 -28.20 16.90
C GLN A 58 11.83 -28.29 18.34
N ALA A 59 11.02 -29.32 18.62
CA ALA A 59 10.50 -29.63 19.94
C ALA A 59 10.51 -31.14 20.16
N GLN A 60 10.63 -31.55 21.42
CA GLN A 60 10.62 -32.95 21.85
C GLN A 60 9.76 -33.09 23.10
N GLY A 61 8.98 -34.16 23.21
CA GLY A 61 8.07 -34.38 24.34
C GLY A 61 6.98 -35.40 24.05
N PRO A 62 6.10 -35.68 25.04
CA PRO A 62 4.92 -36.52 24.84
C PRO A 62 3.93 -35.81 23.91
N LEU A 63 3.14 -36.59 23.13
CA LEU A 63 2.25 -36.07 22.09
C LEU A 63 1.39 -34.88 22.53
N HIS A 64 0.77 -34.98 23.71
CA HIS A 64 -0.14 -33.97 24.26
C HIS A 64 0.54 -32.65 24.68
N ARG A 65 1.87 -32.52 24.56
CA ARG A 65 2.62 -31.27 24.79
C ARG A 65 3.42 -30.82 23.57
N LEU A 66 3.35 -31.53 22.44
CA LEU A 66 4.16 -31.19 21.27
C LEU A 66 3.75 -29.85 20.64
N GLY A 67 2.45 -29.52 20.58
CA GLY A 67 2.01 -28.20 20.11
C GLY A 67 2.47 -27.08 21.02
N GLU A 68 2.25 -27.19 22.34
CA GLU A 68 2.73 -26.21 23.33
C GLU A 68 4.27 -26.03 23.27
N ALA A 69 5.02 -27.13 23.16
CA ALA A 69 6.48 -27.10 23.07
C ALA A 69 6.95 -26.45 21.76
N LEU A 70 6.26 -26.67 20.63
CA LEU A 70 6.52 -25.96 19.37
C LEU A 70 6.22 -24.47 19.50
N LEU A 71 5.10 -24.07 20.09
CA LEU A 71 4.76 -22.66 20.35
C LEU A 71 5.80 -21.98 21.24
N SER A 72 6.24 -22.65 22.31
CA SER A 72 7.29 -22.16 23.21
C SER A 72 8.64 -22.02 22.50
N ALA A 73 9.03 -23.01 21.69
CA ALA A 73 10.26 -22.94 20.89
C ALA A 73 10.19 -21.83 19.83
N THR A 74 9.03 -21.59 19.23
CA THR A 74 8.81 -20.45 18.32
C THR A 74 8.95 -19.11 19.03
N ARG A 75 8.33 -18.92 20.21
CA ARG A 75 8.52 -17.70 21.02
C ARG A 75 9.99 -17.47 21.36
N SER A 76 10.71 -18.54 21.73
CA SER A 76 12.16 -18.47 21.99
C SER A 76 12.95 -18.05 20.74
N ALA A 77 12.61 -18.59 19.57
CA ALA A 77 13.23 -18.24 18.30
C ALA A 77 12.91 -16.80 17.87
N LEU A 78 11.71 -16.28 18.14
CA LEU A 78 11.36 -14.88 17.88
C LEU A 78 12.12 -13.90 18.78
N ALA A 79 12.34 -14.26 20.05
CA ALA A 79 13.01 -13.40 21.02
C ALA A 79 14.55 -13.44 20.95
N HIS A 80 15.14 -14.58 20.59
CA HIS A 80 16.60 -14.80 20.67
C HIS A 80 17.23 -15.36 19.38
N GLY A 81 16.48 -15.46 18.28
CA GLY A 81 16.97 -16.01 17.02
C GLY A 81 18.03 -15.14 16.35
N ASP A 82 19.10 -15.77 15.86
CA ASP A 82 20.12 -15.16 15.02
C ASP A 82 19.73 -15.16 13.53
N GLY A 83 20.54 -14.51 12.67
CA GLY A 83 20.29 -14.45 11.23
C GLY A 83 20.32 -15.80 10.48
N ASP A 84 20.80 -16.87 11.13
CA ASP A 84 20.89 -18.21 10.56
C ASP A 84 19.59 -19.01 10.76
N ILE A 85 18.85 -18.71 11.83
CA ILE A 85 17.58 -19.34 12.20
C ILE A 85 16.37 -18.42 11.93
N LEU A 86 16.54 -17.11 12.11
CA LEU A 86 15.51 -16.08 12.08
C LEU A 86 15.86 -15.00 11.04
N MET A 87 14.89 -14.59 10.23
CA MET A 87 15.02 -13.39 9.39
C MET A 87 13.77 -12.52 9.56
N ARG A 88 13.96 -11.22 9.82
CA ARG A 88 12.89 -10.25 10.07
C ARG A 88 12.98 -9.09 9.08
N PHE A 89 11.82 -8.62 8.63
CA PHE A 89 11.62 -7.38 7.88
C PHE A 89 10.57 -6.56 8.60
N ASP A 90 10.72 -5.24 8.64
CA ASP A 90 9.83 -4.40 9.47
C ASP A 90 8.45 -4.19 8.84
N SER A 91 8.30 -4.47 7.54
CA SER A 91 7.03 -4.46 6.81
C SER A 91 7.09 -5.34 5.55
N LEU A 92 5.94 -5.60 4.93
CA LEU A 92 5.87 -6.26 3.63
C LEU A 92 6.61 -5.46 2.53
N ALA A 93 6.62 -4.12 2.61
CA ALA A 93 7.34 -3.28 1.67
C ALA A 93 8.86 -3.46 1.79
N GLU A 94 9.41 -3.57 3.01
CA GLU A 94 10.82 -3.86 3.24
C GLU A 94 11.22 -5.29 2.82
N LEU A 95 10.34 -6.28 3.04
CA LEU A 95 10.51 -7.65 2.54
C LEU A 95 10.62 -7.67 1.01
N LEU A 96 9.67 -7.03 0.31
CA LEU A 96 9.64 -6.98 -1.15
C LEU A 96 10.83 -6.17 -1.71
N ALA A 97 11.24 -5.09 -1.05
CA ALA A 97 12.43 -4.32 -1.39
C ALA A 97 13.71 -5.17 -1.28
N ALA A 98 13.89 -5.92 -0.18
CA ALA A 98 15.02 -6.83 0.02
C ALA A 98 15.02 -8.01 -0.98
N LEU A 99 13.84 -8.56 -1.30
CA LEU A 99 13.70 -9.62 -2.30
C LEU A 99 14.11 -9.12 -3.69
N LEU A 100 13.64 -7.93 -4.09
CA LEU A 100 14.03 -7.30 -5.36
C LEU A 100 15.54 -7.04 -5.41
N GLU A 101 16.14 -6.51 -4.34
CA GLU A 101 17.58 -6.32 -4.24
C GLU A 101 18.37 -7.63 -4.46
N ASP A 102 18.00 -8.71 -3.75
CA ASP A 102 18.70 -9.99 -3.85
C ASP A 102 18.44 -10.71 -5.18
N LEU A 103 17.28 -10.52 -5.81
CA LEU A 103 16.97 -11.03 -7.15
C LEU A 103 17.87 -10.37 -8.20
N ILE A 104 17.94 -9.03 -8.21
CA ILE A 104 18.76 -8.27 -9.16
C ILE A 104 20.26 -8.48 -8.91
N SER A 105 20.66 -8.70 -7.66
CA SER A 105 22.04 -9.02 -7.29
C SER A 105 22.44 -10.48 -7.53
N GLY A 106 21.51 -11.35 -7.99
CA GLY A 106 21.76 -12.79 -8.16
C GLY A 106 22.00 -13.56 -6.85
N ARG A 107 21.72 -12.97 -5.69
CA ARG A 107 21.94 -13.56 -4.36
C ARG A 107 20.75 -14.36 -3.85
N ALA A 108 19.58 -14.21 -4.48
CA ALA A 108 18.32 -14.75 -3.96
C ALA A 108 18.34 -16.28 -3.78
N GLU A 109 18.96 -17.02 -4.70
CA GLU A 109 19.06 -18.49 -4.64
C GLU A 109 19.86 -18.99 -3.43
N GLY A 110 20.88 -18.23 -3.01
CA GLY A 110 21.73 -18.58 -1.86
C GLY A 110 21.04 -18.40 -0.50
N ARG A 111 19.91 -17.69 -0.42
CA ARG A 111 19.25 -17.35 0.86
C ARG A 111 18.05 -18.24 1.12
N TRP A 112 18.08 -18.96 2.25
CA TRP A 112 17.11 -20.02 2.58
C TRP A 112 15.66 -19.52 2.65
N TYR A 113 15.44 -18.27 3.08
CA TYR A 113 14.11 -17.68 3.27
C TYR A 113 13.46 -17.21 1.96
N TRP A 114 14.24 -17.03 0.88
CA TRP A 114 13.71 -16.70 -0.44
C TRP A 114 13.22 -17.92 -1.24
N ARG A 115 13.39 -19.15 -0.73
CA ARG A 115 13.02 -20.39 -1.43
C ARG A 115 11.55 -20.48 -1.86
N ARG A 116 10.62 -19.75 -1.21
CA ARG A 116 9.21 -19.64 -1.63
C ARG A 116 9.06 -18.99 -3.02
N TRP A 117 10.01 -18.14 -3.42
CA TRP A 117 10.04 -17.41 -4.69
C TRP A 117 10.99 -18.01 -5.72
N SER A 118 11.40 -19.27 -5.58
CA SER A 118 12.36 -19.92 -6.49
C SER A 118 11.94 -19.90 -7.97
N GLN A 119 10.64 -19.87 -8.26
CA GLN A 119 10.12 -19.69 -9.62
C GLN A 119 10.51 -18.36 -10.27
N LEU A 120 10.78 -17.31 -9.49
CA LEU A 120 11.25 -16.02 -9.98
C LEU A 120 12.74 -16.04 -10.35
N PHE A 121 13.53 -16.97 -9.81
CA PHE A 121 14.98 -17.02 -10.06
C PHE A 121 15.31 -17.42 -11.50
N GLN A 122 14.34 -18.00 -12.22
CA GLN A 122 14.46 -18.42 -13.62
C GLN A 122 13.94 -17.37 -14.63
N LEU A 123 13.36 -16.27 -14.15
CA LEU A 123 12.80 -15.22 -15.00
C LEU A 123 13.83 -14.10 -15.24
N PRO A 124 13.76 -13.39 -16.40
CA PRO A 124 14.58 -12.21 -16.62
C PRO A 124 14.32 -11.13 -15.56
N PRO A 125 15.35 -10.38 -15.11
CA PRO A 125 15.25 -9.35 -14.07
C PRO A 125 14.03 -8.42 -14.17
N SER A 126 13.78 -7.85 -15.35
CA SER A 126 12.63 -6.97 -15.60
C SER A 126 11.27 -7.65 -15.37
N GLN A 127 11.15 -8.92 -15.75
CA GLN A 127 9.92 -9.69 -15.57
C GLN A 127 9.69 -10.05 -14.10
N CYS A 128 10.76 -10.33 -13.34
CA CYS A 128 10.69 -10.52 -11.88
C CYS A 128 10.15 -9.26 -11.19
N ILE A 129 10.73 -8.10 -11.52
CA ILE A 129 10.30 -6.82 -10.95
C ILE A 129 8.84 -6.54 -11.33
N ARG A 130 8.48 -6.65 -12.62
CA ARG A 130 7.10 -6.45 -13.07
C ARG A 130 6.12 -7.38 -12.34
N HIS A 131 6.43 -8.66 -12.20
CA HIS A 131 5.53 -9.63 -11.55
C HIS A 131 5.27 -9.26 -10.08
N LEU A 132 6.33 -9.03 -9.31
CA LEU A 132 6.23 -8.65 -7.90
C LEU A 132 5.50 -7.31 -7.70
N LEU A 133 5.78 -6.30 -8.53
CA LEU A 133 5.13 -4.99 -8.40
C LEU A 133 3.67 -4.98 -8.90
N LEU A 134 3.28 -5.88 -9.81
CA LEU A 134 1.88 -6.08 -10.21
C LEU A 134 1.06 -6.81 -9.15
N GLU A 135 1.62 -7.82 -8.47
CA GLU A 135 0.93 -8.50 -7.35
C GLU A 135 0.75 -7.55 -6.14
N HIS A 136 1.53 -6.47 -6.04
CA HIS A 136 1.56 -5.55 -4.89
C HIS A 136 1.46 -4.06 -5.27
N LEU A 137 0.59 -3.71 -6.23
CA LEU A 137 0.38 -2.32 -6.69
C LEU A 137 0.05 -1.33 -5.55
N ASP A 138 -0.69 -1.76 -4.52
CA ASP A 138 -1.02 -0.94 -3.34
C ASP A 138 0.18 -0.62 -2.46
N LEU A 139 1.28 -1.37 -2.57
CA LEU A 139 2.51 -1.16 -1.81
C LEU A 139 3.60 -0.48 -2.63
N LEU A 140 3.39 -0.27 -3.92
CA LEU A 140 4.42 0.23 -4.84
C LEU A 140 5.09 1.55 -4.39
N PRO A 141 4.37 2.58 -3.90
CA PRO A 141 5.01 3.75 -3.30
C PRO A 141 5.94 3.41 -2.10
N SER A 142 5.51 2.51 -1.22
CA SER A 142 6.25 2.09 -0.03
C SER A 142 7.46 1.22 -0.38
N ILE A 143 7.34 0.32 -1.36
CA ILE A 143 8.45 -0.46 -1.93
C ILE A 143 9.49 0.50 -2.55
N CYS A 144 9.06 1.50 -3.31
CA CYS A 144 9.98 2.49 -3.89
C CYS A 144 10.69 3.31 -2.81
N ALA A 145 10.06 3.62 -1.67
CA ALA A 145 10.70 4.32 -0.56
C ALA A 145 11.72 3.42 0.17
N ALA A 146 11.35 2.17 0.48
CA ALA A 146 12.24 1.15 1.03
C ALA A 146 13.49 0.93 0.15
N LEU A 147 13.29 0.79 -1.16
CA LEU A 147 14.37 0.71 -2.14
C LEU A 147 15.23 1.98 -2.21
N SER A 148 14.66 3.15 -1.92
CA SER A 148 15.42 4.41 -1.83
C SER A 148 16.29 4.46 -0.59
N ARG A 149 15.78 4.04 0.59
CA ARG A 149 16.57 3.93 1.83
C ARG A 149 17.73 2.94 1.66
N ARG A 150 17.49 1.82 0.96
CA ARG A 150 18.50 0.82 0.56
C ARG A 150 19.45 1.28 -0.56
N GLN A 151 19.28 2.48 -1.11
CA GLN A 151 20.03 3.01 -2.27
C GLN A 151 19.93 2.17 -3.56
N MET A 152 18.96 1.25 -3.63
CA MET A 152 18.76 0.31 -4.75
C MET A 152 17.72 0.75 -5.77
N LEU A 153 16.93 1.80 -5.49
CA LEU A 153 15.88 2.28 -6.38
C LEU A 153 16.40 2.55 -7.80
N THR A 154 17.53 3.26 -7.95
CA THR A 154 18.13 3.56 -9.27
C THR A 154 18.52 2.29 -10.03
N LEU A 155 19.13 1.30 -9.36
CA LEU A 155 19.56 0.05 -9.99
C LEU A 155 18.35 -0.74 -10.52
N ILE A 156 17.31 -0.89 -9.69
CA ILE A 156 16.09 -1.61 -10.04
C ILE A 156 15.30 -0.89 -11.13
N TRP A 157 15.22 0.45 -11.08
CA TRP A 157 14.58 1.23 -12.15
C TRP A 157 15.33 1.13 -13.48
N GLN A 158 16.67 1.02 -13.46
CA GLN A 158 17.45 0.79 -14.67
C GLN A 158 17.32 -0.64 -15.21
N ALA A 159 17.11 -1.64 -14.35
CA ALA A 159 16.89 -3.04 -14.72
C ALA A 159 15.52 -3.31 -15.38
N PHE A 160 14.57 -2.37 -15.32
CA PHE A 160 13.32 -2.44 -16.08
C PHE A 160 13.56 -2.32 -17.59
N GLU A 161 12.93 -3.20 -18.36
CA GLU A 161 12.68 -3.00 -19.79
C GLU A 161 11.54 -1.99 -20.01
N LYS A 162 11.62 -1.26 -21.14
CA LYS A 162 10.62 -0.23 -21.49
C LYS A 162 9.22 -0.81 -21.69
N THR A 163 9.13 -2.06 -22.18
CA THR A 163 7.90 -2.84 -22.36
C THR A 163 7.21 -3.13 -21.04
N ASP A 164 7.95 -3.71 -20.09
CA ASP A 164 7.45 -4.03 -18.75
C ASP A 164 7.07 -2.77 -17.95
N ALA A 165 7.84 -1.69 -18.08
CA ALA A 165 7.51 -0.41 -17.46
C ALA A 165 6.21 0.21 -18.03
N ARG A 166 5.95 0.12 -19.34
CA ARG A 166 4.66 0.54 -19.92
C ARG A 166 3.50 -0.31 -19.40
N PHE A 167 3.70 -1.62 -19.25
CA PHE A 167 2.67 -2.52 -18.71
C PHE A 167 2.29 -2.13 -17.27
N LEU A 168 3.30 -1.89 -16.42
CA LEU A 168 3.07 -1.46 -15.03
C LEU A 168 2.42 -0.07 -14.95
N LEU A 169 2.81 0.87 -15.82
CA LEU A 169 2.15 2.17 -15.96
C LEU A 169 0.69 2.02 -16.39
N GLY A 170 0.38 1.08 -17.29
CA GLY A 170 -0.98 0.71 -17.69
C GLY A 170 -1.85 0.26 -16.51
N ALA A 171 -1.32 -0.62 -15.66
CA ALA A 171 -2.03 -1.09 -14.47
C ALA A 171 -2.28 0.03 -13.44
N ILE A 172 -1.31 0.93 -13.23
CA ILE A 172 -1.45 2.11 -12.38
C ILE A 172 -2.50 3.08 -12.95
N ALA A 173 -2.49 3.29 -14.27
CA ALA A 173 -3.45 4.16 -14.96
C ALA A 173 -4.89 3.66 -14.82
N GLN A 174 -5.10 2.36 -15.05
CA GLN A 174 -6.40 1.71 -14.86
C GLN A 174 -6.88 1.82 -13.40
N ARG A 175 -6.00 1.57 -12.41
CA ARG A 175 -6.33 1.63 -10.98
C ARG A 175 -6.67 3.04 -10.48
N ASN A 176 -5.99 4.06 -11.00
CA ASN A 176 -6.19 5.46 -10.61
C ASN A 176 -7.23 6.18 -11.49
N GLY A 177 -7.73 5.53 -12.54
CA GLY A 177 -8.76 6.08 -13.43
C GLY A 177 -8.27 7.18 -14.38
N PHE A 178 -7.01 7.13 -14.84
CA PHE A 178 -6.45 8.07 -15.82
C PHE A 178 -6.05 7.40 -17.13
N SER A 179 -5.92 8.19 -18.21
CA SER A 179 -5.52 7.71 -19.53
C SER A 179 -4.07 8.10 -19.87
N ILE A 180 -3.26 7.12 -20.27
CA ILE A 180 -1.88 7.34 -20.73
C ILE A 180 -1.87 7.96 -22.14
N ALA A 181 -2.75 7.52 -23.03
CA ALA A 181 -2.78 7.94 -24.43
C ALA A 181 -2.98 9.47 -24.58
N ALA A 182 -3.80 10.07 -23.72
CA ALA A 182 -4.00 11.52 -23.66
C ALA A 182 -2.73 12.30 -23.28
N SER A 183 -1.74 11.65 -22.66
CA SER A 183 -0.45 12.26 -22.30
C SER A 183 0.65 12.02 -23.35
N GLU A 184 0.43 11.17 -24.36
CA GLU A 184 1.44 10.93 -25.42
C GLU A 184 1.13 11.73 -26.70
N THR A 185 -0.13 12.12 -26.91
CA THR A 185 -0.56 12.91 -28.08
C THR A 185 -0.70 14.41 -27.82
N ALA A 186 -0.69 14.84 -26.55
CA ALA A 186 -0.74 16.25 -26.20
C ALA A 186 0.58 16.96 -26.60
N PRO A 187 0.56 17.99 -27.46
CA PRO A 187 1.77 18.77 -27.74
C PRO A 187 2.25 19.46 -26.45
N ALA A 188 3.57 19.56 -26.27
CA ALA A 188 4.18 20.17 -25.08
C ALA A 188 3.84 21.67 -24.85
N ALA A 189 3.14 22.28 -25.81
CA ALA A 189 2.45 23.55 -25.67
C ALA A 189 1.21 23.38 -24.76
N VAL A 190 1.44 23.51 -23.44
CA VAL A 190 0.38 23.85 -22.49
C VAL A 190 -0.31 25.12 -23.02
N PRO A 191 -1.61 25.11 -23.37
CA PRO A 191 -2.30 26.32 -23.75
C PRO A 191 -2.31 27.28 -22.55
N ALA A 192 -1.96 28.54 -22.80
CA ALA A 192 -1.96 29.58 -21.79
C ALA A 192 -3.39 30.07 -21.50
N SER A 193 -4.26 29.16 -21.05
CA SER A 193 -5.61 29.47 -20.60
C SER A 193 -5.60 29.93 -19.14
N GLU A 194 -6.39 30.97 -18.85
CA GLU A 194 -6.28 31.88 -17.69
C GLU A 194 -6.76 31.31 -16.35
N SER A 195 -6.44 30.05 -16.06
CA SER A 195 -6.67 29.45 -14.74
C SER A 195 -5.51 28.50 -14.46
N GLU A 196 -4.38 29.08 -14.07
CA GLU A 196 -3.17 28.35 -13.76
C GLU A 196 -3.48 27.30 -12.66
N PRO A 197 -3.42 25.99 -12.96
CA PRO A 197 -3.76 24.99 -11.96
C PRO A 197 -2.76 25.11 -10.80
N PRO A 198 -3.21 24.90 -9.55
CA PRO A 198 -2.47 25.27 -8.34
C PRO A 198 -1.00 24.84 -8.40
N ALA A 199 -0.12 25.71 -7.90
CA ALA A 199 1.32 25.51 -7.96
C ALA A 199 1.68 24.14 -7.37
N LEU A 200 2.40 23.31 -8.12
CA LEU A 200 2.84 21.99 -7.65
C LEU A 200 4.04 22.17 -6.71
N PRO A 201 3.88 22.06 -5.38
CA PRO A 201 4.96 22.32 -4.44
C PRO A 201 5.76 21.03 -4.22
N LEU A 202 6.22 20.41 -5.31
CA LEU A 202 7.25 19.37 -5.21
C LEU A 202 8.62 20.06 -5.08
N SER A 203 8.80 20.71 -3.93
CA SER A 203 9.99 21.52 -3.65
C SER A 203 11.26 20.65 -3.66
N PRO A 204 12.37 21.14 -4.25
CA PRO A 204 13.67 20.50 -4.11
C PRO A 204 14.02 20.28 -2.63
N GLY A 205 14.52 19.09 -2.31
CA GLY A 205 14.87 18.70 -0.93
C GLY A 205 13.79 17.93 -0.18
N THR A 206 12.52 17.95 -0.63
CA THR A 206 11.49 17.05 -0.08
C THR A 206 11.93 15.58 -0.19
N PRO A 207 11.54 14.68 0.73
CA PRO A 207 11.97 13.27 0.68
C PRO A 207 11.64 12.58 -0.65
N LEU A 208 10.44 12.84 -1.18
CA LEU A 208 9.99 12.31 -2.48
C LEU A 208 10.82 12.87 -3.66
N TRP A 209 11.23 14.14 -3.61
CA TRP A 209 12.16 14.70 -4.59
C TRP A 209 13.51 14.00 -4.53
N ARG A 210 14.09 13.87 -3.32
CA ARG A 210 15.39 13.20 -3.11
C ARG A 210 15.36 11.78 -3.65
N GLN A 211 14.34 11.01 -3.27
CA GLN A 211 14.07 9.63 -3.74
C GLN A 211 14.14 9.49 -5.26
N TRP A 212 13.42 10.33 -6.01
CA TRP A 212 13.29 10.17 -7.47
C TRP A 212 14.34 10.93 -8.29
N SER A 213 15.04 11.91 -7.70
CA SER A 213 15.99 12.76 -8.42
C SER A 213 17.07 11.98 -9.18
N GLU A 214 17.70 11.00 -8.55
CA GLU A 214 18.79 10.24 -9.18
C GLU A 214 18.31 9.19 -10.21
N PRO A 215 17.26 8.38 -9.95
CA PRO A 215 16.65 7.54 -10.99
C PRO A 215 16.22 8.32 -12.24
N LEU A 216 15.59 9.49 -12.06
CA LEU A 216 15.00 10.26 -13.16
C LEU A 216 16.05 10.98 -14.03
N ARG A 217 17.13 11.51 -13.45
CA ARG A 217 18.23 12.15 -14.21
C ARG A 217 18.85 11.22 -15.26
N ARG A 218 18.92 9.91 -14.96
CA ARG A 218 19.57 8.90 -15.81
C ARG A 218 18.67 8.38 -16.95
N LEU A 219 17.45 8.89 -17.07
CA LEU A 219 16.44 8.42 -18.02
C LEU A 219 15.98 9.57 -18.93
N PRO A 220 15.88 9.36 -20.26
CA PRO A 220 15.23 10.31 -21.16
C PRO A 220 13.77 10.55 -20.77
N ALA A 221 13.26 11.76 -20.97
CA ALA A 221 11.86 12.12 -20.64
C ALA A 221 10.82 11.23 -21.35
N GLU A 222 11.13 10.74 -22.56
CA GLU A 222 10.27 9.85 -23.34
C GLU A 222 10.34 8.37 -22.90
N ASP A 223 11.18 8.02 -21.92
CA ASP A 223 11.30 6.65 -21.44
C ASP A 223 10.07 6.24 -20.62
N ALA A 224 9.54 5.04 -20.85
CA ALA A 224 8.39 4.51 -20.11
C ALA A 224 8.66 4.44 -18.60
N ARG A 225 9.91 4.21 -18.19
CA ARG A 225 10.34 4.19 -16.77
C ARG A 225 10.29 5.58 -16.15
N PHE A 226 10.56 6.62 -16.95
CA PHE A 226 10.44 8.01 -16.53
C PHE A 226 8.96 8.35 -16.28
N LYS A 227 8.08 8.08 -17.26
CA LYS A 227 6.62 8.26 -17.12
C LYS A 227 6.03 7.46 -15.96
N LEU A 228 6.49 6.22 -15.74
CA LEU A 228 6.10 5.38 -14.60
C LEU A 228 6.42 6.02 -13.25
N ALA A 229 7.64 6.55 -13.08
CA ALA A 229 8.03 7.24 -11.87
C ALA A 229 7.25 8.55 -11.67
N LEU A 230 6.96 9.31 -12.73
CA LEU A 230 6.07 10.48 -12.65
C LEU A 230 4.65 10.12 -12.22
N ALA A 231 4.10 8.99 -12.68
CA ALA A 231 2.81 8.50 -12.22
C ALA A 231 2.82 8.16 -10.72
N LEU A 232 3.91 7.59 -10.19
CA LEU A 232 4.04 7.28 -8.77
C LEU A 232 4.22 8.52 -7.88
N ILE A 233 4.92 9.54 -8.36
CA ILE A 233 4.99 10.86 -7.71
C ILE A 233 3.60 11.50 -7.72
N GLY A 234 2.92 11.45 -8.87
CA GLY A 234 1.56 11.94 -9.06
C GLY A 234 0.55 11.29 -8.12
N GLN A 235 0.57 9.97 -8.00
CA GLN A 235 -0.32 9.22 -7.12
C GLN A 235 -0.13 9.63 -5.65
N GLN A 236 1.12 9.80 -5.20
CA GLN A 236 1.42 10.12 -3.79
C GLN A 236 1.10 11.55 -3.38
N ARG A 237 1.14 12.52 -4.30
CA ARG A 237 1.04 13.96 -3.99
C ARG A 237 -0.11 14.69 -4.69
N PHE A 238 -0.44 14.29 -5.90
CA PHE A 238 -1.39 14.98 -6.76
C PHE A 238 -2.42 14.03 -7.38
N PRO A 239 -3.04 13.09 -6.63
CA PRO A 239 -3.90 12.03 -7.18
C PRO A 239 -5.04 12.55 -8.05
N GLN A 240 -5.69 13.66 -7.65
CA GLN A 240 -6.74 14.30 -8.46
C GLN A 240 -6.20 14.90 -9.76
N LEU A 241 -5.06 15.60 -9.74
CA LEU A 241 -4.46 16.14 -10.97
C LEU A 241 -3.96 15.02 -11.89
N LEU A 242 -3.42 13.92 -11.33
CA LEU A 242 -3.07 12.72 -12.09
C LEU A 242 -4.31 12.11 -12.76
N ARG A 243 -5.47 12.13 -12.09
CA ARG A 243 -6.73 11.62 -12.62
C ARG A 243 -7.31 12.49 -13.75
N PHE A 244 -7.39 13.80 -13.54
CA PHE A 244 -8.08 14.71 -14.46
C PHE A 244 -7.19 15.36 -15.53
N GLU A 245 -5.93 15.64 -15.22
CA GLU A 245 -4.98 16.26 -16.16
C GLU A 245 -3.57 15.59 -16.10
N PRO A 246 -3.47 14.27 -16.37
CA PRO A 246 -2.19 13.54 -16.32
C PRO A 246 -1.11 14.18 -17.23
N ALA A 247 -1.50 14.69 -18.40
CA ALA A 247 -0.61 15.37 -19.32
C ALA A 247 -0.01 16.67 -18.72
N THR A 248 -0.84 17.51 -18.07
CA THR A 248 -0.39 18.73 -17.38
C THR A 248 0.59 18.38 -16.26
N LEU A 249 0.26 17.38 -15.45
CA LEU A 249 1.11 16.89 -14.36
C LEU A 249 2.45 16.37 -14.88
N PHE A 250 2.45 15.47 -15.88
CA PHE A 250 3.67 14.90 -16.43
C PHE A 250 4.54 15.98 -17.11
N ALA A 251 3.95 16.92 -17.84
CA ALA A 251 4.68 18.04 -18.44
C ALA A 251 5.32 18.96 -17.38
N ARG A 252 4.62 19.24 -16.26
CA ARG A 252 5.15 20.04 -15.15
C ARG A 252 6.28 19.30 -14.40
N LEU A 253 6.09 18.03 -14.02
CA LEU A 253 7.13 17.24 -13.35
C LEU A 253 8.35 17.02 -14.27
N THR A 254 8.15 16.78 -15.57
CA THR A 254 9.26 16.68 -16.54
C THR A 254 10.10 17.94 -16.55
N ARG A 255 9.50 19.14 -16.54
CA ARG A 255 10.25 20.41 -16.46
C ARG A 255 11.06 20.53 -15.17
N GLN A 256 10.53 20.04 -14.04
CA GLN A 256 11.24 20.10 -12.77
C GLN A 256 12.46 19.17 -12.76
N PHE A 257 12.30 17.90 -13.15
CA PHE A 257 13.39 16.91 -13.12
C PHE A 257 14.37 17.04 -14.32
N HIS A 258 13.92 17.56 -15.46
CA HIS A 258 14.73 17.80 -16.67
C HIS A 258 14.47 19.20 -17.26
N PRO A 259 14.98 20.27 -16.63
CA PRO A 259 14.78 21.65 -17.12
C PRO A 259 15.35 21.88 -18.53
N GLY A 260 16.39 21.14 -18.93
CA GLY A 260 17.01 21.24 -20.25
C GLY A 260 16.19 20.66 -21.41
N ALA A 261 15.36 19.63 -21.17
CA ALA A 261 14.69 18.89 -22.24
C ALA A 261 13.69 19.74 -23.04
N VAL A 262 13.07 20.74 -22.39
CA VAL A 262 12.08 21.62 -23.03
C VAL A 262 12.72 22.68 -23.93
N ALA A 263 14.00 23.02 -23.72
CA ALA A 263 14.74 23.92 -24.61
C ALA A 263 15.01 23.26 -25.96
N GLU A 264 15.44 21.99 -25.97
CA GLU A 264 15.70 21.24 -27.20
C GLU A 264 14.43 20.94 -28.02
N GLN A 265 13.29 20.68 -27.35
CA GLN A 265 12.01 20.49 -28.05
C GLN A 265 11.51 21.76 -28.74
N ARG A 266 11.79 22.96 -28.20
CA ARG A 266 11.53 24.23 -28.90
C ARG A 266 12.51 24.52 -30.05
N ALA A 267 13.71 23.95 -30.01
CA ALA A 267 14.75 24.19 -31.01
C ALA A 267 14.62 23.32 -32.27
N ARG A 268 13.71 22.34 -32.32
CA ARG A 268 13.42 21.57 -33.54
C ARG A 268 12.57 22.40 -34.50
N PRO A 269 13.09 22.83 -35.68
CA PRO A 269 12.28 23.55 -36.65
C PRO A 269 11.14 22.65 -37.14
N HIS A 270 9.93 23.20 -37.21
CA HIS A 270 8.83 22.54 -37.90
C HIS A 270 9.21 22.32 -39.37
N PRO A 271 8.92 21.16 -39.98
CA PRO A 271 8.97 21.04 -41.43
C PRO A 271 7.96 22.04 -42.02
N PRO A 272 8.32 22.78 -43.09
CA PRO A 272 7.42 23.77 -43.66
C PRO A 272 6.15 23.09 -44.17
N SER A 273 4.99 23.56 -43.71
CA SER A 273 3.70 23.11 -44.22
C SER A 273 3.62 23.41 -45.72
N PRO A 274 3.11 22.48 -46.56
CA PRO A 274 2.98 22.73 -47.99
C PRO A 274 1.94 23.83 -48.22
N THR A 275 2.40 25.01 -48.64
CA THR A 275 1.54 26.10 -49.11
C THR A 275 0.78 25.66 -50.35
N ALA A 276 -0.55 25.69 -50.27
CA ALA A 276 -1.41 25.53 -51.43
C ALA A 276 -1.16 26.69 -52.41
N GLY A 277 -0.80 26.37 -53.65
CA GLY A 277 -0.69 27.32 -54.75
C GLY A 277 -1.78 27.06 -55.78
N GLU A 278 -2.58 28.07 -56.10
CA GLU A 278 -3.66 28.00 -57.07
C GLU A 278 -3.14 27.90 -58.52
N GLY A 279 -3.91 27.22 -59.37
CA GLY A 279 -3.67 27.18 -60.82
C GLY A 279 -4.80 26.43 -61.52
N ALA A 280 -5.65 27.17 -62.25
CA ALA A 280 -6.93 26.64 -62.74
C ALA A 280 -7.00 26.51 -64.28
N LEU A 281 -7.72 25.46 -64.72
CA LEU A 281 -8.30 25.21 -66.06
C LEU A 281 -7.36 24.80 -67.22
N PRO A 282 -7.86 24.11 -68.28
CA PRO A 282 -9.17 23.42 -68.45
C PRO A 282 -9.10 21.92 -68.89
N MET A 283 -10.27 21.26 -68.81
CA MET A 283 -10.68 19.97 -69.41
C MET A 283 -10.67 19.99 -70.97
N PRO A 284 -10.84 18.88 -71.76
CA PRO A 284 -11.55 17.60 -71.48
C PRO A 284 -10.81 16.29 -71.96
N SER A 285 -11.25 15.04 -71.74
CA SER A 285 -12.45 14.40 -72.34
C SER A 285 -12.78 12.97 -71.83
N THR A 286 -14.07 12.62 -71.93
CA THR A 286 -14.68 11.28 -72.20
C THR A 286 -14.45 10.03 -71.31
N ARG A 287 -15.57 9.64 -70.65
CA ARG A 287 -16.15 8.30 -70.33
C ARG A 287 -15.87 7.15 -71.34
N PRO A 288 -16.19 5.85 -71.06
CA PRO A 288 -17.10 5.31 -70.01
C PRO A 288 -16.67 4.06 -69.18
N ASP A 289 -17.49 3.79 -68.15
CA ASP A 289 -17.87 2.51 -67.49
C ASP A 289 -18.15 1.28 -68.40
N PRO A 290 -18.50 0.06 -67.88
CA PRO A 290 -18.25 -0.57 -66.56
C PRO A 290 -17.80 -2.07 -66.66
N ALA A 291 -17.58 -2.77 -65.52
CA ALA A 291 -18.15 -4.11 -65.20
C ALA A 291 -17.43 -4.89 -64.06
N LEU A 292 -18.22 -5.37 -63.09
CA LEU A 292 -18.02 -6.59 -62.28
C LEU A 292 -18.74 -7.77 -63.01
N PRO A 293 -18.67 -9.08 -62.62
CA PRO A 293 -18.08 -9.69 -61.41
C PRO A 293 -17.26 -11.00 -61.64
N ASP A 294 -17.02 -11.71 -60.53
CA ASP A 294 -16.86 -13.17 -60.35
C ASP A 294 -15.55 -13.95 -60.66
N ALA A 295 -14.97 -14.38 -59.55
CA ALA A 295 -14.31 -15.65 -59.22
C ALA A 295 -14.13 -16.75 -60.29
N THR A 296 -12.94 -17.38 -60.30
CA THR A 296 -12.78 -18.82 -60.00
C THR A 296 -11.31 -19.25 -59.76
N VAL A 297 -11.10 -19.92 -58.62
CA VAL A 297 -10.27 -21.13 -58.35
C VAL A 297 -8.95 -21.39 -59.13
N SER A 298 -7.93 -21.78 -58.34
CA SER A 298 -6.85 -22.76 -58.60
C SER A 298 -5.43 -22.23 -58.81
N GLY A 299 -4.45 -22.88 -58.14
CA GLY A 299 -3.02 -22.61 -58.30
C GLY A 299 -2.20 -22.89 -57.04
N ALA A 300 -1.87 -24.16 -56.78
CA ALA A 300 -0.94 -24.52 -55.71
C ALA A 300 0.53 -24.20 -56.09
N ASN A 301 1.39 -23.88 -55.11
CA ASN A 301 2.69 -24.57 -54.99
C ASN A 301 3.52 -24.28 -53.72
N ALA A 302 4.25 -25.32 -53.32
CA ALA A 302 5.57 -25.35 -52.68
C ALA A 302 5.85 -24.66 -51.32
N VAL A 303 6.16 -25.51 -50.34
CA VAL A 303 6.96 -25.22 -49.12
C VAL A 303 8.47 -25.13 -49.49
N PRO A 304 9.38 -24.64 -48.62
CA PRO A 304 10.06 -25.59 -47.72
C PRO A 304 10.24 -25.12 -46.26
N ARG A 305 10.15 -26.09 -45.34
CA ARG A 305 10.50 -25.96 -43.92
C ARG A 305 12.02 -25.96 -43.72
N ALA A 306 12.50 -25.21 -42.73
CA ALA A 306 13.76 -25.48 -42.03
C ALA A 306 13.67 -25.00 -40.57
N ILE A 307 14.53 -25.55 -39.70
CA ILE A 307 14.65 -25.22 -38.26
C ILE A 307 13.51 -25.77 -37.36
N ASP A 308 13.45 -27.10 -37.18
CA ASP A 308 12.94 -27.69 -35.93
C ASP A 308 13.50 -29.11 -35.63
N GLN A 309 14.83 -29.24 -35.55
CA GLN A 309 15.54 -30.51 -35.29
C GLN A 309 16.68 -30.40 -34.26
N ARG A 310 16.59 -29.48 -33.29
CA ARG A 310 17.54 -29.40 -32.16
C ARG A 310 16.90 -29.53 -30.77
N ARG A 311 15.61 -29.86 -30.67
CA ARG A 311 14.88 -29.96 -29.39
C ARG A 311 14.56 -31.37 -28.90
N THR A 312 14.84 -32.42 -29.68
CA THR A 312 14.45 -33.81 -29.36
C THR A 312 15.62 -34.78 -29.08
N ALA A 313 16.86 -34.30 -28.98
CA ALA A 313 18.03 -35.16 -28.69
C ALA A 313 18.52 -35.14 -27.23
N ALA A 314 18.01 -34.23 -26.38
CA ALA A 314 18.47 -34.07 -24.99
C ALA A 314 17.54 -34.72 -23.94
N ALA A 315 16.36 -35.21 -24.34
CA ALA A 315 15.32 -35.71 -23.43
C ALA A 315 15.36 -37.23 -23.17
N GLU A 316 16.17 -37.98 -23.93
CA GLU A 316 16.13 -39.45 -23.95
C GLU A 316 17.38 -40.11 -23.33
N MET A 317 18.42 -39.34 -23.01
CA MET A 317 19.70 -39.85 -22.51
C MET A 317 19.86 -39.83 -20.97
N LEU A 318 18.80 -39.49 -20.22
CA LEU A 318 18.79 -39.44 -18.75
C LEU A 318 17.81 -40.43 -18.09
N ARG A 319 17.38 -41.47 -18.81
CA ARG A 319 16.55 -42.57 -18.28
C ARG A 319 17.30 -43.91 -18.16
N SER A 320 18.52 -43.89 -17.59
CA SER A 320 19.19 -45.12 -17.16
C SER A 320 20.30 -44.82 -16.14
N THR A 321 19.93 -44.70 -14.86
CA THR A 321 20.72 -44.99 -13.64
C THR A 321 20.02 -44.44 -12.39
N ALA A 322 19.24 -45.28 -11.71
CA ALA A 322 18.78 -45.03 -10.34
C ALA A 322 18.39 -46.37 -9.69
N GLY A 323 19.35 -47.00 -9.02
CA GLY A 323 19.10 -48.14 -8.14
C GLY A 323 18.97 -47.70 -6.69
N ASP A 324 18.10 -48.39 -5.95
CA ASP A 324 17.96 -48.51 -4.49
C ASP A 324 18.39 -47.37 -3.56
N LEU A 325 17.41 -46.84 -2.80
CA LEU A 325 17.46 -46.48 -1.36
C LEU A 325 16.01 -46.16 -0.88
N PRO A 326 15.70 -46.25 0.44
CA PRO A 326 14.36 -46.65 0.91
C PRO A 326 13.31 -45.53 1.06
N GLU A 327 12.05 -45.97 1.19
CA GLU A 327 10.82 -45.18 1.25
C GLU A 327 10.84 -43.99 2.23
N GLN A 328 10.41 -42.83 1.74
CA GLN A 328 9.97 -41.69 2.55
C GLN A 328 8.54 -41.32 2.14
N LEU A 329 7.59 -41.40 3.07
CA LEU A 329 6.20 -40.99 2.80
C LEU A 329 6.11 -39.47 2.63
N HIS A 330 5.78 -39.03 1.41
CA HIS A 330 5.30 -37.69 1.13
C HIS A 330 3.79 -37.62 1.35
N VAL A 331 3.34 -36.88 2.37
CA VAL A 331 1.94 -36.46 2.50
C VAL A 331 1.79 -35.10 1.84
N ALA A 332 1.06 -35.04 0.72
CA ALA A 332 0.72 -33.80 0.03
C ALA A 332 -0.55 -33.19 0.64
N THR A 333 -0.47 -31.93 1.09
CA THR A 333 -1.63 -31.18 1.59
C THR A 333 -2.25 -30.39 0.43
N ALA A 334 -3.35 -30.88 -0.12
CA ALA A 334 -4.26 -30.06 -0.91
C ALA A 334 -5.29 -29.41 0.03
N ALA A 335 -5.43 -28.09 -0.02
CA ALA A 335 -6.46 -27.36 0.69
C ALA A 335 -7.41 -26.73 -0.35
N ASN A 336 -8.66 -27.19 -0.35
CA ASN A 336 -9.70 -26.64 -1.22
C ASN A 336 -10.14 -25.27 -0.70
N ALA A 337 -10.25 -24.30 -1.61
CA ALA A 337 -11.07 -23.12 -1.41
C ALA A 337 -12.30 -23.24 -2.31
N ALA A 338 -13.47 -23.44 -1.71
CA ALA A 338 -14.76 -23.46 -2.39
C ALA A 338 -15.80 -22.77 -1.49
N ASP A 339 -15.98 -21.48 -1.78
CA ASP A 339 -17.27 -20.86 -2.08
C ASP A 339 -18.54 -21.45 -1.45
N PHE A 340 -19.24 -20.65 -0.63
CA PHE A 340 -20.71 -20.59 -0.60
C PHE A 340 -21.19 -19.32 0.09
N GLY A 341 -22.14 -18.62 -0.54
CA GLY A 341 -22.86 -17.49 0.04
C GLY A 341 -24.38 -17.71 0.07
N ALA A 342 -25.05 -16.78 0.77
CA ALA A 342 -26.49 -16.48 0.73
C ALA A 342 -27.52 -17.44 1.36
N ALA A 343 -28.10 -16.95 2.47
CA ALA A 343 -29.53 -16.95 2.84
C ALA A 343 -30.31 -18.26 3.10
N VAL A 344 -31.03 -18.29 4.23
CA VAL A 344 -32.52 -18.33 4.29
C VAL A 344 -33.01 -18.00 5.71
N THR A 345 -34.22 -17.45 5.77
CA THR A 345 -34.98 -16.96 6.96
C THR A 345 -35.52 -18.05 7.88
N GLY A 346 -35.81 -17.72 9.15
CA GLY A 346 -36.65 -18.55 10.03
C GLY A 346 -36.91 -17.97 11.43
N GLU A 347 -38.00 -17.23 11.60
CA GLU A 347 -38.57 -16.92 12.93
C GLU A 347 -39.31 -18.14 13.51
N VAL A 348 -39.12 -18.46 14.79
CA VAL A 348 -40.18 -18.92 15.72
C VAL A 348 -39.82 -18.41 17.13
N ALA A 349 -40.83 -18.07 17.94
CA ALA A 349 -40.67 -17.27 19.16
C ALA A 349 -40.98 -18.01 20.48
N GLN A 350 -40.56 -17.36 21.59
CA GLN A 350 -41.14 -17.36 22.95
C GLN A 350 -41.23 -18.65 23.80
N HIS A 351 -40.56 -18.62 24.96
CA HIS A 351 -41.10 -18.77 26.34
C HIS A 351 -39.91 -18.87 27.34
N ALA A 352 -39.98 -18.59 28.65
CA ALA A 352 -40.71 -17.62 29.48
C ALA A 352 -40.15 -17.73 30.93
N ALA A 353 -40.21 -16.63 31.73
CA ALA A 353 -39.77 -16.53 33.15
C ALA A 353 -38.25 -16.73 33.43
N GLY A 354 -37.62 -16.09 34.43
CA GLY A 354 -38.08 -15.07 35.36
C GLY A 354 -37.70 -15.37 36.82
N ASN A 355 -36.77 -14.62 37.41
CA ASN A 355 -36.68 -14.34 38.86
C ASN A 355 -35.63 -13.25 39.17
N ALA A 356 -35.66 -12.67 40.38
CA ALA A 356 -35.18 -11.33 40.68
C ALA A 356 -34.16 -11.22 41.86
N SER A 357 -33.52 -10.04 41.96
CA SER A 357 -32.84 -9.46 43.15
C SER A 357 -31.57 -10.19 43.66
N ALA A 358 -30.51 -9.54 44.15
CA ALA A 358 -30.43 -8.34 44.98
C ALA A 358 -29.01 -7.71 45.05
N SER A 359 -28.91 -6.55 45.70
CA SER A 359 -27.70 -5.81 46.13
C SER A 359 -28.15 -4.66 47.07
N PRO A 360 -27.27 -3.88 47.74
CA PRO A 360 -25.86 -4.04 48.15
C PRO A 360 -25.81 -4.01 49.72
N PRO A 361 -25.09 -3.17 50.52
CA PRO A 361 -23.80 -2.47 50.36
C PRO A 361 -22.68 -2.81 51.42
N PRO A 362 -22.27 -2.01 52.45
CA PRO A 362 -20.83 -1.67 52.52
C PRO A 362 -20.13 -1.71 53.91
N SER A 363 -18.81 -1.50 53.92
CA SER A 363 -18.10 -0.80 55.03
C SER A 363 -16.74 -0.26 54.60
N ALA A 364 -16.34 0.87 55.21
CA ALA A 364 -15.03 1.52 55.06
C ALA A 364 -14.42 1.78 56.46
N VAL A 365 -13.25 2.42 56.52
CA VAL A 365 -12.71 3.30 57.60
C VAL A 365 -11.28 2.94 58.13
N ARG A 366 -10.32 3.78 57.71
CA ARG A 366 -9.21 4.46 58.44
C ARG A 366 -8.13 3.73 59.28
N ASN A 367 -6.90 4.17 58.97
CA ASN A 367 -5.82 4.69 59.83
C ASN A 367 -5.14 3.79 60.89
N THR A 368 -3.80 3.81 60.86
CA THR A 368 -3.00 4.50 61.89
C THR A 368 -1.56 4.76 61.39
N ALA A 369 -0.91 5.80 61.93
CA ALA A 369 0.45 6.21 61.58
C ALA A 369 1.35 6.17 62.82
N THR A 370 2.65 5.87 62.66
CA THR A 370 3.65 6.07 63.72
C THR A 370 5.02 6.46 63.12
N GLN A 371 5.46 7.68 63.43
CA GLN A 371 6.86 8.18 63.39
C GLN A 371 7.45 8.05 64.83
N PRO A 372 8.75 8.33 65.16
CA PRO A 372 9.70 9.24 64.49
C PRO A 372 11.21 8.88 64.51
N HIS A 373 12.04 9.72 63.86
CA HIS A 373 13.25 10.40 64.38
C HIS A 373 13.97 11.12 63.20
N SER A 374 14.13 12.45 63.19
CA SER A 374 15.20 13.23 63.85
C SER A 374 16.61 12.85 63.35
N GLY A 375 17.38 13.67 62.60
CA GLY A 375 17.13 14.98 61.97
C GLY A 375 18.44 15.78 61.84
N GLN A 376 18.65 16.57 60.76
CA GLN A 376 19.60 17.70 60.73
C GLN A 376 19.46 18.58 59.47
N LEU A 377 19.57 19.89 59.68
CA LEU A 377 19.73 21.00 58.71
C LEU A 377 21.11 21.64 59.00
N PRO A 378 21.81 22.31 58.05
CA PRO A 378 21.33 23.61 57.54
C PRO A 378 21.77 24.09 56.12
N ASN A 379 21.07 25.14 55.67
CA ASN A 379 21.48 26.26 54.80
C ASN A 379 22.08 26.02 53.39
N ALA A 380 21.33 26.46 52.38
CA ALA A 380 21.78 27.46 51.39
C ALA A 380 20.59 28.28 50.85
N SER A 381 20.83 29.55 50.52
CA SER A 381 19.83 30.52 50.00
C SER A 381 19.66 30.42 48.46
N PRO A 382 18.64 31.06 47.84
CA PRO A 382 18.13 30.64 46.53
C PRO A 382 18.73 31.39 45.32
N PRO A 383 18.67 30.78 44.13
CA PRO A 383 18.47 31.46 42.84
C PRO A 383 17.02 31.22 42.35
N ALA A 384 16.23 32.27 42.11
CA ALA A 384 16.18 33.08 40.88
C ALA A 384 15.22 32.48 39.83
N ALA A 385 14.38 33.32 39.24
CA ALA A 385 13.36 32.92 38.28
C ALA A 385 13.99 32.32 37.02
N GLY A 386 13.67 31.05 36.74
CA GLY A 386 14.02 30.34 35.50
C GLY A 386 12.79 30.17 34.63
N GLU A 387 12.95 30.41 33.33
CA GLU A 387 11.88 30.43 32.34
C GLU A 387 11.19 29.05 32.19
N VAL A 388 9.86 29.03 32.26
CA VAL A 388 9.05 27.88 31.80
C VAL A 388 8.93 27.98 30.29
N VAL A 389 9.99 27.54 29.59
CA VAL A 389 10.07 27.54 28.13
C VAL A 389 10.60 26.18 27.66
N THR A 390 10.02 25.69 26.56
CA THR A 390 10.48 24.56 25.73
C THR A 390 10.34 23.12 26.27
N ASP A 391 9.11 22.66 26.44
CA ASP A 391 8.76 21.24 26.21
C ASP A 391 8.50 20.97 24.71
N SER A 392 7.96 21.97 23.99
CA SER A 392 7.64 21.88 22.55
C SER A 392 8.85 21.72 21.62
N GLN A 393 10.07 22.07 22.06
CA GLN A 393 11.28 21.91 21.23
C GLN A 393 11.85 20.50 21.24
N THR A 394 11.58 19.69 22.26
CA THR A 394 11.94 18.27 22.28
C THR A 394 11.11 17.52 21.22
N ALA A 395 9.79 17.77 21.19
CA ALA A 395 8.88 17.29 20.16
C ALA A 395 9.13 17.88 18.75
N LEU A 396 9.93 18.95 18.63
CA LEU A 396 10.36 19.47 17.31
C LEU A 396 11.57 18.71 16.75
N ARG A 397 12.36 18.02 17.58
CA ARG A 397 13.56 17.27 17.12
C ARG A 397 13.27 15.83 16.69
N GLU A 398 12.37 15.12 17.37
CA GLU A 398 12.02 13.73 17.00
C GLU A 398 11.39 13.60 15.59
N PHE A 399 10.82 14.68 15.05
CA PHE A 399 10.15 14.69 13.75
C PHE A 399 10.99 15.32 12.60
N ALA A 400 12.25 15.70 12.85
CA ALA A 400 13.04 16.48 11.90
C ALA A 400 14.11 15.66 11.15
N ASP A 401 14.70 14.65 11.78
CA ASP A 401 15.83 13.90 11.21
C ASP A 401 15.49 12.49 10.70
N ASP A 402 14.37 11.90 11.10
CA ASP A 402 13.96 10.58 10.59
C ASP A 402 12.95 10.68 9.42
N THR A 403 13.35 10.18 8.26
CA THR A 403 12.47 10.04 7.07
C THR A 403 11.54 8.83 7.14
N ASP A 404 11.23 8.38 8.35
CA ASP A 404 10.42 7.20 8.63
C ASP A 404 9.00 7.58 9.05
N PHE A 405 8.17 7.77 8.01
CA PHE A 405 6.73 7.51 7.99
C PHE A 405 5.98 7.62 9.32
N ALA A 406 5.87 8.88 9.75
CA ALA A 406 5.36 9.32 11.04
C ALA A 406 4.21 8.47 11.60
N GLN A 407 4.54 7.68 12.61
CA GLN A 407 3.59 7.26 13.63
C GLN A 407 3.35 8.45 14.57
N PHE A 408 2.10 8.78 14.87
CA PHE A 408 1.76 9.84 15.82
C PHE A 408 0.45 9.52 16.57
N ARG A 409 0.25 10.13 17.74
CA ARG A 409 -1.02 10.08 18.47
C ARG A 409 -1.84 11.33 18.22
N THR A 410 -3.16 11.17 18.22
CA THR A 410 -4.16 12.24 18.00
C THR A 410 -5.36 11.98 18.93
N ALA A 411 -6.00 13.05 19.41
CA ALA A 411 -7.29 12.97 20.11
C ALA A 411 -8.48 13.15 19.14
N GLN A 412 -8.17 13.42 17.86
CA GLN A 412 -9.13 13.69 16.79
C GLN A 412 -9.06 12.65 15.67
N GLY A 413 -8.74 11.39 15.99
CA GLY A 413 -8.64 10.29 15.02
C GLY A 413 -9.93 10.04 14.23
N GLY A 414 -11.10 10.41 14.79
CA GLY A 414 -12.41 10.32 14.14
C GLY A 414 -12.56 11.24 12.93
N LEU A 415 -11.64 12.21 12.75
CA LEU A 415 -11.51 12.94 11.49
C LEU A 415 -11.35 11.98 10.29
N LEU A 416 -10.61 10.87 10.44
CA LEU A 416 -10.42 9.92 9.34
C LEU A 416 -11.72 9.19 8.94
N TYR A 417 -12.73 9.11 9.80
CA TYR A 417 -14.05 8.57 9.44
C TYR A 417 -14.75 9.40 8.36
N LEU A 418 -14.43 10.70 8.26
CA LEU A 418 -14.94 11.56 7.19
C LEU A 418 -14.46 11.11 5.79
N LEU A 419 -13.40 10.29 5.69
CA LEU A 419 -12.98 9.68 4.43
C LEU A 419 -14.09 8.80 3.83
N ASN A 420 -14.88 8.10 4.65
CA ASN A 420 -16.01 7.30 4.17
C ASN A 420 -17.16 8.17 3.65
N PHE A 421 -17.41 9.34 4.26
CA PHE A 421 -18.34 10.33 3.70
C PHE A 421 -17.83 10.90 2.38
N LEU A 422 -16.56 11.34 2.33
CA LEU A 422 -15.93 11.86 1.11
C LEU A 422 -15.94 10.83 -0.03
N ASN A 423 -15.81 9.54 0.28
CA ASN A 423 -15.81 8.46 -0.71
C ASN A 423 -17.22 8.12 -1.28
N ARG A 424 -18.30 8.69 -0.76
CA ARG A 424 -19.66 8.44 -1.29
C ARG A 424 -19.82 9.04 -2.69
N PRO A 425 -20.53 8.38 -3.63
CA PRO A 425 -20.59 8.82 -5.04
C PRO A 425 -21.07 10.26 -5.24
N GLN A 426 -22.07 10.72 -4.47
CA GLN A 426 -22.59 12.08 -4.57
C GLN A 426 -21.55 13.12 -4.12
N VAL A 427 -20.74 12.80 -3.10
CA VAL A 427 -19.67 13.68 -2.61
C VAL A 427 -18.48 13.64 -3.56
N GLN A 428 -18.14 12.48 -4.12
CA GLN A 428 -17.15 12.37 -5.20
C GLN A 428 -17.53 13.28 -6.38
N VAL A 429 -18.76 13.26 -6.88
CA VAL A 429 -19.19 14.17 -7.97
C VAL A 429 -18.94 15.65 -7.65
N LEU A 430 -19.15 16.08 -6.39
CA LEU A 430 -18.85 17.45 -5.95
C LEU A 430 -17.33 17.71 -5.90
N MET A 431 -16.53 16.75 -5.45
CA MET A 431 -15.06 16.82 -5.47
C MET A 431 -14.52 16.89 -6.90
N GLU A 432 -15.06 16.09 -7.82
CA GLU A 432 -14.71 16.06 -9.24
C GLU A 432 -15.12 17.35 -9.97
N ALA A 433 -16.23 17.98 -9.59
CA ALA A 433 -16.62 19.29 -10.14
C ALA A 433 -15.70 20.44 -9.66
N ASN A 434 -15.11 20.32 -8.47
CA ASN A 434 -14.40 21.42 -7.79
C ASN A 434 -12.91 21.17 -7.53
N TRP A 435 -12.30 20.14 -8.13
CA TRP A 435 -10.91 19.73 -7.87
C TRP A 435 -9.87 20.84 -8.12
N ARG A 436 -10.16 21.79 -9.02
CA ARG A 436 -9.29 22.96 -9.29
C ARG A 436 -9.30 23.99 -8.16
N GLN A 437 -10.40 24.12 -7.43
CA GLN A 437 -10.53 25.09 -6.33
C GLN A 437 -9.83 24.56 -5.07
N LEU A 438 -10.07 23.30 -4.70
CA LEU A 438 -9.47 22.65 -3.54
C LEU A 438 -8.79 21.34 -3.99
N PRO A 439 -7.49 21.39 -4.36
CA PRO A 439 -6.79 20.25 -4.94
C PRO A 439 -6.44 19.18 -3.89
N GLY A 440 -6.94 17.97 -4.10
CA GLY A 440 -6.55 16.78 -3.33
C GLY A 440 -7.40 16.52 -2.08
N GLY A 441 -7.62 15.24 -1.79
CA GLY A 441 -8.51 14.80 -0.70
C GLY A 441 -8.17 15.33 0.70
N TRP A 442 -6.90 15.61 0.97
CA TRP A 442 -6.45 16.15 2.26
C TRP A 442 -6.99 17.55 2.55
N GLY A 443 -7.07 18.42 1.54
CA GLY A 443 -7.65 19.76 1.69
C GLY A 443 -9.15 19.69 1.99
N TRP A 444 -9.86 18.77 1.32
CA TRP A 444 -11.28 18.50 1.59
C TRP A 444 -11.48 17.97 3.01
N LEU A 445 -10.66 17.01 3.44
CA LEU A 445 -10.71 16.44 4.80
C LEU A 445 -10.49 17.51 5.87
N TYR A 446 -9.46 18.34 5.71
CA TYR A 446 -9.17 19.48 6.60
C TYR A 446 -10.34 20.47 6.66
N ARG A 447 -10.79 20.99 5.50
CA ARG A 447 -11.88 21.97 5.43
C ARG A 447 -13.23 21.42 5.90
N LEU A 448 -13.46 20.11 5.80
CA LEU A 448 -14.63 19.44 6.35
C LEU A 448 -14.50 19.24 7.88
N GLY A 449 -13.33 18.87 8.38
CA GLY A 449 -13.05 18.83 9.82
C GLY A 449 -13.32 20.18 10.49
N GLN A 450 -12.95 21.29 9.85
CA GLN A 450 -13.25 22.63 10.37
C GLN A 450 -14.75 22.92 10.53
N THR A 451 -15.64 22.30 9.74
CA THR A 451 -17.10 22.46 9.96
C THR A 451 -17.60 21.71 11.20
N LEU A 452 -16.79 20.77 11.70
CA LEU A 452 -17.00 19.98 12.92
C LEU A 452 -16.06 20.40 14.07
N GLN A 453 -15.53 21.63 14.04
CA GLN A 453 -14.68 22.20 15.11
C GLN A 453 -13.38 21.40 15.37
N LEU A 454 -12.70 21.00 14.28
CA LEU A 454 -11.31 20.50 14.31
C LEU A 454 -10.41 21.42 15.16
N ASP A 455 -9.58 20.82 16.02
CA ASP A 455 -8.57 21.55 16.79
C ASP A 455 -7.33 21.72 15.92
N GLU A 456 -7.05 22.96 15.53
CA GLU A 456 -5.90 23.35 14.71
C GLU A 456 -4.53 22.98 15.34
N ASN A 457 -4.50 22.64 16.64
CA ASN A 457 -3.31 22.22 17.37
C ASN A 457 -3.12 20.70 17.40
N ASP A 458 -4.11 19.88 17.03
CA ASP A 458 -3.97 18.42 17.06
C ASP A 458 -2.90 17.96 16.04
N PRO A 459 -2.04 16.98 16.40
CA PRO A 459 -1.01 16.45 15.49
C PRO A 459 -1.52 16.01 14.11
N ILE A 460 -2.79 15.61 13.98
CA ILE A 460 -3.39 15.26 12.69
C ILE A 460 -3.38 16.44 11.70
N VAL A 461 -3.52 17.68 12.17
CA VAL A 461 -3.51 18.89 11.33
C VAL A 461 -2.13 19.10 10.71
N ARG A 462 -1.06 18.91 11.49
CA ARG A 462 0.32 18.90 10.99
C ARG A 462 0.53 17.79 9.95
N PHE A 463 -0.03 16.60 10.18
CA PHE A 463 0.03 15.50 9.21
C PHE A 463 -0.69 15.83 7.88
N LEU A 464 -1.85 16.49 7.92
CA LEU A 464 -2.55 16.94 6.71
C LEU A 464 -1.72 17.95 5.90
N ALA A 465 -1.07 18.91 6.56
CA ALA A 465 -0.16 19.86 5.92
C ALA A 465 1.01 19.12 5.24
N LEU A 466 1.71 18.26 5.97
CA LEU A 466 2.82 17.45 5.45
C LEU A 466 2.39 16.54 4.29
N SER A 467 1.16 16.05 4.29
CA SER A 467 0.58 15.22 3.23
C SER A 467 0.31 16.01 1.95
N MET A 468 -0.04 17.30 2.06
CA MET A 468 -0.14 18.23 0.92
C MET A 468 1.21 18.83 0.50
N GLY A 469 2.26 18.66 1.30
CA GLY A 469 3.59 19.27 1.05
C GLY A 469 3.68 20.72 1.54
N LEU A 470 2.80 21.10 2.47
CA LEU A 470 2.67 22.42 3.07
C LEU A 470 3.19 22.45 4.51
N ALA A 471 3.57 23.63 4.99
CA ALA A 471 3.67 23.91 6.41
C ALA A 471 2.27 24.13 7.03
N GLN A 472 2.12 23.87 8.33
CA GLN A 472 0.82 23.95 9.02
C GLN A 472 0.17 25.35 8.91
N HIS A 473 0.95 26.43 8.94
CA HIS A 473 0.44 27.79 8.79
C HIS A 473 -0.06 28.12 7.37
N GLU A 474 0.33 27.36 6.36
CA GLU A 474 -0.15 27.53 4.97
C GLU A 474 -1.56 26.92 4.78
N LEU A 475 -1.99 26.02 5.68
CA LEU A 475 -3.35 25.44 5.64
C LEU A 475 -4.45 26.50 5.72
N ALA A 476 -4.21 27.60 6.44
CA ALA A 476 -5.14 28.71 6.52
C ALA A 476 -5.43 29.33 5.14
N GLN A 477 -4.45 29.31 4.24
CA GLN A 477 -4.47 29.93 2.90
C GLN A 477 -5.16 29.06 1.84
N LEU A 478 -5.51 27.81 2.14
CA LEU A 478 -6.26 26.94 1.23
C LEU A 478 -7.59 27.60 0.83
N ALA A 479 -8.16 27.21 -0.31
CA ALA A 479 -9.54 27.62 -0.64
C ALA A 479 -10.53 27.19 0.47
N PRO A 480 -11.64 27.93 0.66
CA PRO A 480 -12.75 27.46 1.50
C PRO A 480 -13.38 26.20 0.90
N LEU A 481 -14.11 25.44 1.71
CA LEU A 481 -14.77 24.19 1.29
C LEU A 481 -15.72 24.44 0.09
N PRO A 482 -15.45 23.89 -1.11
CA PRO A 482 -16.35 24.04 -2.26
C PRO A 482 -17.67 23.34 -2.00
N ALA A 483 -18.77 23.88 -2.53
CA ALA A 483 -20.12 23.32 -2.36
C ALA A 483 -20.51 23.01 -0.90
N ARG A 484 -19.98 23.79 0.08
CA ARG A 484 -20.15 23.57 1.53
C ARG A 484 -21.58 23.28 1.95
N GLU A 485 -22.54 24.09 1.52
CA GLU A 485 -23.95 23.94 1.87
C GLU A 485 -24.48 22.58 1.43
N ARG A 486 -24.23 22.19 0.17
CA ARG A 486 -24.68 20.89 -0.35
C ARG A 486 -24.00 19.69 0.32
N LEU A 487 -22.75 19.83 0.78
CA LEU A 487 -22.08 18.80 1.58
C LEU A 487 -22.72 18.64 2.95
N LEU A 488 -23.06 19.76 3.61
CA LEU A 488 -23.71 19.74 4.92
C LEU A 488 -25.16 19.23 4.84
N GLU A 489 -25.89 19.53 3.76
CA GLU A 489 -27.18 18.88 3.45
C GLU A 489 -27.03 17.36 3.33
N LEU A 490 -26.11 16.87 2.48
CA LEU A 490 -25.87 15.43 2.31
C LEU A 490 -25.45 14.75 3.62
N ALA A 491 -24.69 15.44 4.47
CA ALA A 491 -24.32 14.95 5.79
C ALA A 491 -25.52 14.88 6.74
N ALA A 492 -26.37 15.92 6.77
CA ALA A 492 -27.61 15.92 7.57
C ALA A 492 -28.59 14.83 7.10
N ASP A 493 -28.77 14.68 5.78
CA ASP A 493 -29.63 13.66 5.15
C ASP A 493 -29.23 12.22 5.54
N TRP A 494 -27.93 11.96 5.74
CA TRP A 494 -27.41 10.62 6.01
C TRP A 494 -27.09 10.33 7.48
N TYR A 495 -26.80 11.36 8.28
CA TYR A 495 -26.23 11.21 9.62
C TYR A 495 -26.89 12.10 10.68
N GLY A 496 -27.81 12.99 10.28
CA GLY A 496 -28.49 13.90 11.21
C GLY A 496 -29.59 13.25 12.05
N ALA A 497 -30.21 12.17 11.57
CA ALA A 497 -31.28 11.46 12.29
C ALA A 497 -30.80 10.83 13.61
N ASP A 498 -29.56 10.33 13.61
CA ASP A 498 -28.87 9.73 14.77
C ASP A 498 -27.88 10.71 15.44
N ASP A 499 -27.94 12.00 15.08
CA ASP A 499 -27.05 13.08 15.57
C ASP A 499 -25.54 12.75 15.47
N LEU A 500 -25.12 12.06 14.40
CA LEU A 500 -23.73 11.60 14.24
C LEU A 500 -22.81 12.67 13.65
N TRP A 501 -23.38 13.74 13.06
CA TRP A 501 -22.63 14.80 12.37
C TRP A 501 -22.39 16.03 13.25
N GLN A 502 -21.73 15.82 14.40
CA GLN A 502 -21.41 16.84 15.40
C GLN A 502 -19.92 16.77 15.80
N PRO A 503 -19.34 17.79 16.49
CA PRO A 503 -17.90 17.82 16.81
C PRO A 503 -17.36 16.59 17.53
N GLU A 504 -18.19 15.95 18.34
CA GLU A 504 -17.95 14.68 19.03
C GLU A 504 -17.60 13.54 18.06
N LEU A 505 -17.97 13.61 16.77
CA LEU A 505 -17.54 12.67 15.74
C LEU A 505 -16.02 12.61 15.63
N LEU A 506 -15.35 13.76 15.70
CA LEU A 506 -13.88 13.85 15.57
C LEU A 506 -13.17 13.21 16.75
N ARG A 507 -13.71 13.31 17.97
CA ARG A 507 -13.08 12.82 19.21
C ARG A 507 -12.88 11.30 19.16
N LEU A 508 -11.61 10.90 19.15
CA LEU A 508 -11.13 9.52 19.19
C LEU A 508 -9.64 9.56 19.52
N ASP A 509 -9.26 9.04 20.68
CA ASP A 509 -7.86 8.83 21.02
C ASP A 509 -7.29 7.67 20.17
N ALA A 510 -6.32 7.96 19.33
CA ALA A 510 -5.81 6.98 18.37
C ALA A 510 -4.31 7.17 18.05
N SER A 511 -3.69 6.09 17.56
CA SER A 511 -2.38 6.10 16.91
C SER A 511 -2.57 6.03 15.40
N VAL A 512 -1.99 6.96 14.64
CA VAL A 512 -2.02 6.98 13.18
C VAL A 512 -0.64 6.62 12.66
N HIS A 513 -0.58 5.66 11.74
CA HIS A 513 0.64 5.16 11.08
C HIS A 513 0.52 5.46 9.58
N ALA A 514 1.46 6.21 9.01
CA ALA A 514 1.32 6.72 7.64
C ALA A 514 2.55 6.45 6.75
N THR A 515 2.52 5.36 5.98
CA THR A 515 3.55 5.00 4.98
C THR A 515 3.36 5.79 3.67
N PRO A 516 4.17 5.62 2.60
CA PRO A 516 3.88 6.24 1.30
C PRO A 516 2.55 5.83 0.68
N SER A 517 2.07 4.61 0.95
CA SER A 517 0.88 4.05 0.29
C SER A 517 -0.27 3.68 1.23
N HIS A 518 -0.03 3.58 2.54
CA HIS A 518 -1.06 3.26 3.53
C HIS A 518 -1.25 4.39 4.54
N LEU A 519 -2.41 4.37 5.19
CA LEU A 519 -2.78 5.17 6.36
C LEU A 519 -3.61 4.26 7.28
N ASP A 520 -3.03 3.88 8.40
CA ASP A 520 -3.59 2.94 9.34
C ASP A 520 -3.89 3.66 10.67
N LEU A 521 -5.16 3.63 11.09
CA LEU A 521 -5.63 4.18 12.36
C LEU A 521 -5.78 3.03 13.35
N TYR A 522 -5.20 3.14 14.53
CA TYR A 522 -5.35 2.20 15.63
C TYR A 522 -6.03 2.92 16.79
N ALA A 523 -7.22 2.46 17.17
CA ALA A 523 -7.98 2.93 18.33
C ALA A 523 -8.34 1.73 19.23
N SER A 524 -8.79 1.97 20.47
CA SER A 524 -9.23 0.83 21.28
C SER A 524 -10.59 0.31 20.78
N LEU A 525 -10.78 -1.00 20.89
CA LEU A 525 -12.10 -1.63 20.73
C LEU A 525 -13.17 -1.02 21.67
N ALA A 526 -12.76 -0.46 22.82
CA ALA A 526 -13.65 0.24 23.74
C ALA A 526 -14.22 1.56 23.18
N ASP A 527 -13.54 2.19 22.21
CA ASP A 527 -13.95 3.47 21.61
C ASP A 527 -14.87 3.30 20.38
N VAL A 528 -15.20 2.05 20.02
CA VAL A 528 -16.10 1.74 18.90
C VAL A 528 -17.53 2.16 19.22
N ARG A 529 -18.00 3.19 18.51
CA ARG A 529 -19.37 3.70 18.62
C ARG A 529 -20.29 2.97 17.63
N LEU A 530 -21.13 2.06 18.14
CA LEU A 530 -22.07 1.27 17.31
C LEU A 530 -22.89 2.09 16.30
N PRO A 531 -23.41 3.30 16.60
CA PRO A 531 -24.10 4.11 15.60
C PRO A 531 -23.21 4.49 14.39
N LEU A 532 -21.93 4.79 14.60
CA LEU A 532 -20.98 5.05 13.51
C LEU A 532 -20.73 3.81 12.64
N ARG A 533 -20.71 2.62 13.27
CA ARG A 533 -20.58 1.32 12.58
C ARG A 533 -21.80 0.99 11.73
N LEU A 534 -23.00 1.26 12.23
CA LEU A 534 -24.24 1.10 11.47
C LEU A 534 -24.34 2.12 10.33
N ALA A 535 -23.87 3.35 10.54
CA ALA A 535 -23.76 4.39 9.51
C ALA A 535 -22.63 4.16 8.48
N GLY A 536 -21.74 3.20 8.74
CA GLY A 536 -20.59 2.85 7.91
C GLY A 536 -19.44 3.87 7.92
N LEU A 537 -19.39 4.76 8.92
CA LEU A 537 -18.38 5.82 9.03
C LEU A 537 -17.02 5.29 9.53
N ASP A 538 -17.02 4.28 10.39
CA ASP A 538 -15.83 3.72 11.04
C ASP A 538 -15.33 2.40 10.39
N LEU A 539 -15.79 2.11 9.17
CA LEU A 539 -15.41 0.95 8.35
C LEU A 539 -14.15 1.23 7.51
N ASN A 540 -13.38 0.19 7.19
CA ASN A 540 -12.18 0.29 6.35
C ASN A 540 -12.50 0.89 4.96
N PRO A 541 -12.01 2.11 4.62
CA PRO A 541 -12.29 2.71 3.31
C PRO A 541 -11.57 1.98 2.16
N GLY A 542 -10.48 1.26 2.47
CA GLY A 542 -9.70 0.52 1.48
C GLY A 542 -8.90 1.47 0.58
N TRP A 543 -8.77 1.13 -0.70
CA TRP A 543 -8.06 1.96 -1.68
C TRP A 543 -8.89 3.18 -2.08
N LEU A 544 -8.38 4.38 -1.83
CA LEU A 544 -8.98 5.66 -2.19
C LEU A 544 -8.18 6.32 -3.33
N PRO A 545 -8.60 6.20 -4.61
CA PRO A 545 -7.84 6.73 -5.76
C PRO A 545 -7.58 8.23 -5.68
N TRP A 546 -8.55 8.99 -5.15
CA TRP A 546 -8.48 10.45 -4.96
C TRP A 546 -7.58 10.90 -3.80
N LEU A 547 -7.14 9.96 -2.96
CA LEU A 547 -6.16 10.14 -1.88
C LEU A 547 -4.78 9.51 -2.23
N GLY A 548 -4.75 8.59 -3.20
CA GLY A 548 -3.56 7.86 -3.62
C GLY A 548 -3.10 6.77 -2.66
N ARG A 549 -3.95 6.36 -1.71
CA ARG A 549 -3.61 5.53 -0.55
C ARG A 549 -4.64 4.45 -0.23
N VAL A 550 -4.19 3.38 0.40
CA VAL A 550 -5.02 2.45 1.16
C VAL A 550 -5.25 3.02 2.56
N VAL A 551 -6.47 2.93 3.08
CA VAL A 551 -6.82 3.35 4.44
C VAL A 551 -7.46 2.17 5.18
N ARG A 552 -7.05 1.97 6.43
CA ARG A 552 -7.59 0.94 7.34
C ARG A 552 -7.73 1.49 8.75
N PHE A 553 -8.70 0.96 9.47
CA PHE A 553 -9.02 1.25 10.85
C PHE A 553 -8.96 -0.09 11.62
N HIS A 554 -8.15 -0.12 12.66
CA HIS A 554 -7.86 -1.26 13.52
C HIS A 554 -8.38 -0.94 14.93
N TYR A 555 -9.00 -1.94 15.58
CA TYR A 555 -9.72 -1.77 16.85
C TYR A 555 -9.38 -2.94 17.77
N ASP A 556 -8.48 -2.68 18.72
CA ASP A 556 -7.82 -3.70 19.55
C ASP A 556 -8.10 -3.54 21.06
#